data_AF-A0A2U1KNR4-F1
#
_entry.id   AF-A0A2U1KNR4-F1
#
_cell.length_a   1.000
_cell.length_b   1.000
_cell.length_c   1.000
_cell.angle_alpha   90.00
_cell.angle_beta   90.00
_cell.angle_gamma   90.00
#
_symmetry.space_group_name_H-M   'P 1'
#
loop_
_entity.id
_entity.type
_entity.pdbx_description
1 polymer ?
#
loop_
_entity_poly.entity_id
_entity_poly.type
_entity_poly.pdbx_seq_one_letter_code
_entity_poly.pdbx_strand_id
1 'polypeptide(L)'
;MNVQSLAPGLKIETPVIDTFASILNCEEWLSDKELKRHYFYTSMMDELECMLTKIDKQYDEFAKMITIQMEDDIRKLLFEDVNLVFFPIISHDHYYPIVFNIIKGTSVIIDNSDSDGTYEGKYKENYEYVGKSGTKWDTCMLKENDINHRMQINNLRAKYVAKMMLYEVNDNQKMMSDYALKFAAENPDEEQAKTLVEEAIKIKIAEQDK
;
A
#
# COMPACT_ATOMS: atom_id res chain seq x y z
N MET A 1 -9.80 -10.71 -3.14
CA MET A 1 -8.97 -9.94 -2.19
C MET A 1 -8.98 -10.64 -0.83
N ASN A 2 -7.82 -11.01 -0.29
CA ASN A 2 -7.70 -11.61 1.03
C ASN A 2 -7.38 -10.56 2.11
N VAL A 3 -8.40 -9.85 2.60
CA VAL A 3 -8.24 -8.82 3.65
C VAL A 3 -7.62 -9.38 4.95
N GLN A 4 -7.63 -10.71 5.12
CA GLN A 4 -7.04 -11.38 6.28
C GLN A 4 -5.53 -11.14 6.40
N SER A 5 -4.83 -10.85 5.31
CA SER A 5 -3.38 -10.54 5.35
C SER A 5 -3.05 -9.27 6.16
N LEU A 6 -4.06 -8.43 6.46
CA LEU A 6 -3.91 -7.28 7.36
C LEU A 6 -3.94 -7.65 8.85
N ALA A 7 -4.22 -8.90 9.22
CA ALA A 7 -4.15 -9.33 10.62
C ALA A 7 -2.73 -9.12 11.20
N PRO A 8 -2.60 -8.78 12.50
CA PRO A 8 -1.31 -8.57 13.14
C PRO A 8 -0.33 -9.74 12.91
N GLY A 9 0.91 -9.42 12.55
CA GLY A 9 1.98 -10.40 12.36
C GLY A 9 1.97 -11.15 11.02
N LEU A 10 0.97 -10.96 10.16
CA LEU A 10 0.95 -11.56 8.82
C LEU A 10 1.63 -10.67 7.78
N LYS A 11 2.31 -11.27 6.79
CA LYS A 11 2.78 -10.56 5.59
C LYS A 11 1.56 -10.03 4.83
N ILE A 12 1.59 -8.77 4.43
CA ILE A 12 0.51 -8.17 3.65
C ILE A 12 0.65 -8.67 2.21
N GLU A 13 -0.45 -9.17 1.63
CA GLU A 13 -0.45 -9.64 0.25
C GLU A 13 -0.56 -8.46 -0.73
N THR A 14 0.07 -8.60 -1.91
CA THR A 14 0.07 -7.58 -2.97
C THR A 14 -1.33 -7.12 -3.40
N PRO A 15 -2.36 -7.99 -3.56
CA PRO A 15 -3.68 -7.54 -3.97
C PRO A 15 -4.36 -6.64 -2.93
N VAL A 16 -3.99 -6.75 -1.65
CA VAL A 16 -4.49 -5.86 -0.59
C VAL A 16 -3.87 -4.47 -0.73
N ILE A 17 -2.58 -4.39 -1.06
CA ILE A 17 -1.89 -3.13 -1.34
C ILE A 17 -2.52 -2.43 -2.55
N ASP A 18 -2.71 -3.16 -3.64
CA ASP A 18 -3.29 -2.62 -4.88
C ASP A 18 -4.73 -2.13 -4.68
N THR A 19 -5.53 -2.89 -3.92
CA THR A 19 -6.90 -2.44 -3.59
C THR A 19 -6.88 -1.15 -2.76
N PHE A 20 -5.94 -1.03 -1.81
CA PHE A 20 -5.83 0.19 -1.02
C PHE A 20 -5.34 1.37 -1.86
N ALA A 21 -4.38 1.16 -2.77
CA ALA A 21 -3.92 2.17 -3.73
C ALA A 21 -5.08 2.66 -4.62
N SER A 22 -5.93 1.75 -5.12
CA SER A 22 -7.11 2.10 -5.91
C SER A 22 -8.10 2.99 -5.13
N ILE A 23 -8.34 2.68 -3.85
CA ILE A 23 -9.16 3.52 -2.96
C ILE A 23 -8.55 4.92 -2.81
N LEU A 24 -7.22 5.01 -2.58
CA LEU A 24 -6.54 6.30 -2.44
C LEU A 24 -6.58 7.12 -3.74
N ASN A 25 -6.40 6.50 -4.90
CA ASN A 25 -6.51 7.15 -6.20
C ASN A 25 -7.93 7.71 -6.41
N CYS A 26 -8.96 6.95 -6.04
CA CYS A 26 -10.35 7.42 -6.12
C CYS A 26 -10.61 8.63 -5.20
N GLU A 27 -10.02 8.66 -4.00
CA GLU A 27 -10.14 9.79 -3.09
C GLU A 27 -9.37 11.03 -3.56
N GLU A 28 -8.17 10.85 -4.12
CA GLU A 28 -7.39 11.93 -4.72
C GLU A 28 -8.16 12.56 -5.89
N TRP A 29 -8.90 11.77 -6.67
CA TRP A 29 -9.81 12.28 -7.69
C TRP A 29 -10.97 13.11 -7.10
N LEU A 30 -11.69 12.58 -6.10
CA LEU A 30 -12.82 13.26 -5.44
C LEU A 30 -12.43 14.52 -4.66
N SER A 31 -11.16 14.64 -4.30
CA SER A 31 -10.65 15.72 -3.47
C SER A 31 -10.57 17.05 -4.22
N ASP A 32 -11.05 18.16 -3.67
CA ASP A 32 -10.86 19.49 -4.28
C ASP A 32 -9.46 20.10 -4.00
N LYS A 33 -8.52 19.31 -3.46
CA LYS A 33 -7.16 19.78 -3.17
C LYS A 33 -6.41 20.04 -4.46
N GLU A 34 -5.66 21.14 -4.45
CA GLU A 34 -4.72 21.51 -5.52
C GLU A 34 -3.60 20.48 -5.66
N LEU A 35 -3.09 19.96 -4.53
CA LEU A 35 -2.11 18.89 -4.55
C LEU A 35 -2.81 17.54 -4.72
N LYS A 36 -2.53 16.89 -5.85
CA LYS A 36 -2.98 15.55 -6.21
C LYS A 36 -1.85 14.54 -6.16
N ARG A 37 -2.20 13.32 -5.76
CA ARG A 37 -1.29 12.18 -5.70
C ARG A 37 -1.82 11.03 -6.53
N HIS A 38 -0.92 10.20 -7.02
CA HIS A 38 -1.28 8.93 -7.66
C HIS A 38 -0.41 7.81 -7.08
N TYR A 39 -1.07 6.67 -6.83
CA TYR A 39 -0.51 5.50 -6.19
C TYR A 39 -0.51 4.36 -7.20
N PHE A 40 0.68 3.97 -7.68
CA PHE A 40 0.84 2.86 -8.61
C PHE A 40 0.67 1.51 -7.90
N TYR A 41 0.33 0.47 -8.67
CA TYR A 41 0.02 -0.86 -8.14
C TYR A 41 1.32 -1.68 -8.10
N THR A 42 1.38 -2.61 -7.15
CA THR A 42 2.50 -3.55 -7.02
C THR A 42 2.62 -4.49 -8.21
N SER A 43 1.49 -4.86 -8.83
CA SER A 43 1.48 -5.66 -10.08
C SER A 43 2.27 -5.01 -11.22
N MET A 44 2.39 -3.69 -11.23
CA MET A 44 3.21 -2.94 -12.20
C MET A 44 4.69 -3.32 -12.12
N MET A 45 5.18 -3.67 -10.93
CA MET A 45 6.60 -3.98 -10.72
C MET A 45 6.96 -5.40 -11.14
N ASP A 46 6.05 -6.36 -10.97
CA ASP A 46 6.23 -7.74 -11.43
C ASP A 46 6.40 -7.79 -12.97
N GLU A 47 5.69 -6.93 -13.70
CA GLU A 47 5.84 -6.79 -15.15
C GLU A 47 7.16 -6.11 -15.55
N LEU A 48 7.68 -5.21 -14.71
CA LEU A 48 8.93 -4.49 -14.96
C LEU A 48 10.17 -5.37 -14.79
N GLU A 49 10.14 -6.33 -13.85
CA GLU A 49 11.25 -7.27 -13.60
C GLU A 49 11.52 -8.19 -14.81
N CYS A 50 10.52 -8.44 -15.65
CA CYS A 50 10.65 -9.21 -16.89
C CYS A 50 11.41 -8.47 -18.01
N MET A 51 11.63 -7.15 -17.91
CA MET A 51 12.03 -6.29 -19.04
C MET A 51 13.53 -5.98 -19.12
N LEU A 52 14.39 -6.89 -18.65
CA LEU A 52 15.86 -6.74 -18.59
C LEU A 52 16.61 -6.67 -19.96
N THR A 53 15.97 -6.25 -21.06
CA THR A 53 16.67 -6.10 -22.36
C THR A 53 16.46 -4.72 -23.02
N LYS A 54 17.55 -3.95 -23.09
CA LYS A 54 17.76 -2.67 -23.81
C LYS A 54 16.87 -1.49 -23.34
N ILE A 55 17.54 -0.48 -22.78
CA ILE A 55 17.00 0.77 -22.19
C ILE A 55 15.90 1.44 -23.04
N ASP A 56 16.06 1.53 -24.36
CA ASP A 56 15.09 2.25 -25.20
C ASP A 56 13.72 1.56 -25.28
N LYS A 57 13.69 0.21 -25.22
CA LYS A 57 12.41 -0.53 -25.21
C LYS A 57 11.71 -0.46 -23.85
N GLN A 58 12.50 -0.33 -22.78
CA GLN A 58 12.00 -0.23 -21.41
C GLN A 58 11.19 1.05 -21.21
N TYR A 59 11.59 2.17 -21.82
CA TYR A 59 10.84 3.42 -21.70
C TYR A 59 9.46 3.32 -22.36
N ASP A 60 9.38 2.77 -23.57
CA ASP A 60 8.10 2.62 -24.29
C ASP A 60 7.14 1.67 -23.57
N GLU A 61 7.66 0.57 -23.03
CA GLU A 61 6.87 -0.40 -22.26
C GLU A 61 6.44 0.18 -20.90
N PHE A 62 7.34 0.88 -20.21
CA PHE A 62 7.01 1.61 -18.99
C PHE A 62 5.95 2.67 -19.24
N ALA A 63 6.08 3.48 -20.29
CA ALA A 63 5.10 4.49 -20.67
C ALA A 63 3.74 3.87 -20.99
N LYS A 64 3.71 2.72 -21.69
CA LYS A 64 2.47 1.96 -21.92
C LYS A 64 1.85 1.47 -20.62
N MET A 65 2.65 0.93 -19.71
CA MET A 65 2.17 0.41 -18.44
C MET A 65 1.61 1.52 -17.54
N ILE A 66 2.28 2.68 -17.48
CA ILE A 66 1.75 3.90 -16.85
C ILE A 66 0.40 4.26 -17.49
N THR A 67 0.32 4.28 -18.82
CA THR A 67 -0.90 4.64 -19.54
C THR A 67 -2.04 3.68 -19.21
N ILE A 68 -1.80 2.36 -19.26
CA ILE A 68 -2.79 1.33 -18.93
C ILE A 68 -3.30 1.53 -17.52
N GLN A 69 -2.41 1.70 -16.54
CA GLN A 69 -2.82 1.85 -15.15
C GLN A 69 -3.63 3.14 -14.91
N MET A 70 -3.29 4.24 -15.60
CA MET A 70 -4.04 5.48 -15.50
C MET A 70 -5.37 5.45 -16.28
N GLU A 71 -5.46 4.63 -17.33
CA GLU A 71 -6.69 4.41 -18.10
C GLU A 71 -7.67 3.46 -17.41
N ASP A 72 -7.16 2.42 -16.73
CA ASP A 72 -7.94 1.43 -15.96
C ASP A 72 -8.50 2.01 -14.65
N ASP A 73 -7.97 3.14 -14.18
CA ASP A 73 -8.60 3.90 -13.13
C ASP A 73 -9.96 4.44 -13.62
N ILE A 74 -11.03 3.92 -13.01
CA ILE A 74 -12.47 4.10 -13.35
C ILE A 74 -12.88 5.55 -13.62
N ARG A 75 -12.05 6.55 -13.25
CA ARG A 75 -12.38 7.99 -13.30
C ARG A 75 -11.29 8.92 -13.88
N LYS A 76 -10.26 8.38 -14.57
CA LYS A 76 -9.32 9.10 -15.47
C LYS A 76 -8.71 10.43 -14.95
N LEU A 77 -7.87 10.38 -13.92
CA LEU A 77 -6.90 11.48 -13.70
C LEU A 77 -5.89 11.46 -14.85
N LEU A 78 -5.53 12.61 -15.42
CA LEU A 78 -4.41 12.67 -16.37
C LEU A 78 -3.10 12.78 -15.59
N PHE A 79 -2.00 12.28 -16.16
CA PHE A 79 -0.68 12.41 -15.52
C PHE A 79 -0.30 13.87 -15.25
N GLU A 80 -0.78 14.79 -16.10
CA GLU A 80 -0.60 16.24 -15.95
C GLU A 80 -1.29 16.82 -14.70
N ASP A 81 -2.32 16.14 -14.18
CA ASP A 81 -3.05 16.56 -12.98
C ASP A 81 -2.35 16.12 -11.68
N VAL A 82 -1.27 15.35 -11.77
CA VAL A 82 -0.62 14.71 -10.61
C VAL A 82 0.66 15.43 -10.20
N ASN A 83 0.78 15.76 -8.92
CA ASN A 83 1.99 16.40 -8.39
C ASN A 83 2.98 15.39 -7.80
N LEU A 84 2.46 14.34 -7.14
CA LEU A 84 3.27 13.30 -6.51
C LEU A 84 2.85 11.91 -7.01
N VAL A 85 3.81 11.10 -7.41
CA VAL A 85 3.56 9.68 -7.75
C VAL A 85 4.29 8.75 -6.81
N PHE A 86 3.58 7.72 -6.35
CA PHE A 86 4.09 6.71 -5.43
C PHE A 86 4.24 5.39 -6.17
N PHE A 87 5.48 4.93 -6.32
CA PHE A 87 5.82 3.62 -6.88
C PHE A 87 6.11 2.65 -5.74
N PRO A 88 5.30 1.61 -5.52
CA PRO A 88 5.60 0.61 -4.50
C PRO A 88 6.73 -0.28 -5.00
N ILE A 89 7.82 -0.42 -4.23
CA ILE A 89 8.91 -1.35 -4.55
C ILE A 89 8.83 -2.55 -3.62
N ILE A 90 8.98 -3.73 -4.21
CA ILE A 90 9.12 -5.00 -3.50
C ILE A 90 10.53 -5.49 -3.76
N SER A 91 11.38 -5.48 -2.73
CA SER A 91 12.77 -5.93 -2.86
C SER A 91 13.16 -6.71 -1.62
N HIS A 92 13.72 -7.91 -1.80
CA HIS A 92 14.18 -8.78 -0.71
C HIS A 92 13.14 -8.97 0.41
N ASP A 93 11.89 -9.27 0.05
CA ASP A 93 10.75 -9.43 0.98
C ASP A 93 10.36 -8.18 1.78
N HIS A 94 10.88 -7.02 1.41
CA HIS A 94 10.56 -5.74 2.03
C HIS A 94 9.79 -4.81 1.07
N TYR A 95 8.86 -4.04 1.63
CA TYR A 95 8.01 -3.11 0.87
C TYR A 95 8.39 -1.67 1.23
N TYR A 96 8.71 -0.86 0.23
CA TYR A 96 8.93 0.58 0.42
C TYR A 96 8.48 1.36 -0.83
N PRO A 97 7.77 2.49 -0.68
CA PRO A 97 7.43 3.30 -1.82
C PRO A 97 8.51 4.33 -2.12
N ILE A 98 8.58 4.69 -3.40
CA ILE A 98 9.39 5.78 -3.90
C ILE A 98 8.49 6.84 -4.47
N VAL A 99 8.69 8.06 -3.95
CA VAL A 99 7.83 9.19 -4.19
C VAL A 99 8.54 10.14 -5.11
N PHE A 100 8.03 10.34 -6.31
CA PHE A 100 8.51 11.40 -7.19
C PHE A 100 7.60 12.61 -7.06
N ASN A 101 8.23 13.76 -6.81
CA ASN A 101 7.61 15.06 -6.98
C ASN A 101 7.85 15.51 -8.42
N ILE A 102 6.83 15.33 -9.26
CA ILE A 102 6.91 15.60 -10.70
C ILE A 102 7.14 17.09 -10.95
N ILE A 103 6.56 17.96 -10.11
CA ILE A 103 6.69 19.41 -10.24
C ILE A 103 8.12 19.87 -9.96
N LYS A 104 8.78 19.29 -8.95
CA LYS A 104 10.13 19.68 -8.53
C LYS A 104 11.23 18.86 -9.19
N GLY A 105 10.91 17.76 -9.88
CA GLY A 105 11.89 16.81 -10.40
C GLY A 105 12.71 16.13 -9.31
N THR A 106 12.18 16.01 -8.09
CA THR A 106 12.87 15.41 -6.93
C THR A 106 12.20 14.12 -6.52
N SER A 107 12.94 13.19 -5.93
CA SER A 107 12.39 11.94 -5.40
C SER A 107 12.84 11.67 -3.96
N VAL A 108 12.07 10.84 -3.25
CA VAL A 108 12.34 10.40 -1.88
C VAL A 108 11.94 8.94 -1.72
N ILE A 109 12.76 8.17 -0.99
CA ILE A 109 12.43 6.82 -0.55
C ILE A 109 11.83 6.90 0.86
N ILE A 110 10.67 6.27 1.04
CA ILE A 110 10.05 6.09 2.36
C ILE A 110 10.28 4.64 2.78
N ASP A 111 11.22 4.45 3.70
CA ASP A 111 11.57 3.12 4.21
C ASP A 111 11.50 3.11 5.73
N ASN A 112 10.77 2.14 6.27
CA ASN A 112 10.64 1.89 7.71
C ASN A 112 11.61 0.82 8.24
N SER A 113 12.43 0.18 7.39
CA SER A 113 13.35 -0.87 7.80
C SER A 113 14.40 -0.37 8.80
N ASP A 114 14.65 -1.16 9.86
CA ASP A 114 15.79 -0.96 10.74
C ASP A 114 16.99 -1.72 10.18
N SER A 115 17.67 -1.12 9.21
CA SER A 115 18.95 -1.61 8.75
C SER A 115 20.01 -0.52 8.76
N ASP A 116 21.18 -0.91 9.21
CA ASP A 116 22.45 -0.18 9.26
C ASP A 116 23.14 -0.06 7.88
N GLY A 117 22.54 -0.65 6.85
CA GLY A 117 23.01 -0.56 5.47
C GLY A 117 23.07 0.89 4.98
N THR A 118 24.11 1.21 4.23
CA THR A 118 24.21 2.51 3.55
C THR A 118 23.10 2.64 2.51
N TYR A 119 22.69 3.87 2.19
CA TYR A 119 21.68 4.14 1.16
C TYR A 119 22.04 3.45 -0.18
N GLU A 120 23.32 3.53 -0.58
CA GLU A 120 23.81 2.79 -1.75
C GLU A 120 23.69 1.28 -1.55
N GLY A 121 24.08 0.73 -0.40
CA GLY A 121 23.96 -0.70 -0.14
C GLY A 121 22.53 -1.24 -0.22
N LYS A 122 21.54 -0.45 0.22
CA LYS A 122 20.12 -0.84 0.23
C LYS A 122 19.43 -0.70 -1.12
N TYR A 123 19.72 0.37 -1.85
CA TYR A 123 18.88 0.77 -2.98
C TYR A 123 19.61 0.81 -4.32
N LYS A 124 20.93 0.64 -4.38
CA LYS A 124 21.70 0.81 -5.62
C LYS A 124 21.26 -0.11 -6.75
N GLU A 125 20.87 -1.34 -6.46
CA GLU A 125 20.38 -2.28 -7.48
C GLU A 125 19.02 -1.84 -8.07
N ASN A 126 18.23 -1.10 -7.30
CA ASN A 126 16.93 -0.60 -7.69
C ASN A 126 16.99 0.84 -8.25
N TYR A 127 18.08 1.59 -8.03
CA TYR A 127 18.07 3.06 -8.11
C TYR A 127 19.39 3.74 -8.47
N GLU A 128 19.93 3.51 -9.66
CA GLU A 128 21.01 4.37 -10.19
C GLU A 128 20.51 5.81 -10.53
N TYR A 129 19.20 6.05 -10.52
CA TYR A 129 18.55 7.30 -11.01
C TYR A 129 17.82 8.16 -9.95
N VAL A 130 17.64 7.69 -8.71
CA VAL A 130 17.13 8.56 -7.63
C VAL A 130 18.29 9.42 -7.17
N GLY A 131 18.33 10.66 -7.67
CA GLY A 131 19.30 11.66 -7.26
C GLY A 131 19.40 11.74 -5.73
N LYS A 132 20.57 12.13 -5.21
CA LYS A 132 20.88 12.22 -3.77
C LYS A 132 19.96 13.22 -3.07
N SER A 133 18.72 12.83 -2.78
CA SER A 133 17.78 13.66 -2.05
C SER A 133 18.02 13.46 -0.57
N GLY A 134 18.84 14.35 -0.01
CA GLY A 134 19.31 14.32 1.38
C GLY A 134 18.29 14.76 2.42
N THR A 135 17.00 14.87 2.10
CA THR A 135 15.97 15.24 3.08
C THR A 135 15.18 14.02 3.53
N LYS A 136 15.49 13.57 4.75
CA LYS A 136 14.66 12.60 5.48
C LYS A 136 13.28 13.22 5.71
N TRP A 137 12.25 12.68 5.06
CA TRP A 137 10.87 13.05 5.39
C TRP A 137 10.53 12.56 6.80
N ASP A 138 9.84 13.40 7.57
CA ASP A 138 9.21 12.95 8.79
C ASP A 138 7.95 12.16 8.42
N THR A 139 8.09 10.85 8.37
CA THR A 139 7.00 9.92 8.06
C THR A 139 6.06 9.74 9.25
N CYS A 140 6.44 10.23 10.44
CA CYS A 140 5.81 9.92 11.72
C CYS A 140 5.71 8.41 12.03
N MET A 141 6.41 7.56 11.26
CA MET A 141 6.52 6.13 11.52
C MET A 141 7.63 5.89 12.53
N LEU A 142 7.34 5.10 13.55
CA LEU A 142 8.33 4.62 14.48
C LEU A 142 9.29 3.68 13.73
N LYS A 143 10.54 3.62 14.17
CA LYS A 143 11.50 2.65 13.64
C LYS A 143 11.13 1.25 14.13
N GLU A 144 11.52 0.20 13.40
CA GLU A 144 11.20 -1.19 13.78
C GLU A 144 11.67 -1.58 15.18
N ASN A 145 12.77 -0.99 15.66
CA ASN A 145 13.31 -1.22 17.00
C ASN A 145 12.61 -0.45 18.13
N ASP A 146 11.65 0.42 17.84
CA ASP A 146 10.87 1.11 18.86
C ASP A 146 9.85 0.14 19.52
N ILE A 147 9.74 0.17 20.85
CA ILE A 147 8.83 -0.69 21.61
C ILE A 147 7.36 -0.53 21.19
N ASN A 148 6.98 0.66 20.71
CA ASN A 148 5.63 0.99 20.27
C ASN A 148 5.43 0.78 18.76
N HIS A 149 6.47 0.45 17.99
CA HIS A 149 6.36 0.25 16.55
C HIS A 149 5.31 -0.81 16.20
N ARG A 150 5.36 -1.97 16.87
CA ARG A 150 4.39 -3.05 16.66
C ARG A 150 2.95 -2.57 16.90
N MET A 151 2.73 -1.77 17.95
CA MET A 151 1.42 -1.22 18.25
C MET A 151 0.97 -0.21 17.18
N GLN A 152 1.88 0.66 16.72
CA GLN A 152 1.60 1.61 15.64
C GLN A 152 1.19 0.87 14.35
N ILE A 153 1.95 -0.16 13.94
CA ILE A 153 1.64 -0.95 12.74
C ILE A 153 0.31 -1.69 12.87
N ASN A 154 0.01 -2.28 14.03
CA ASN A 154 -1.27 -2.94 14.26
C ASN A 154 -2.45 -1.96 14.19
N ASN A 155 -2.29 -0.76 14.74
CA ASN A 155 -3.29 0.29 14.66
C ASN A 155 -3.50 0.78 13.21
N LEU A 156 -2.43 0.89 12.42
CA LEU A 156 -2.53 1.23 11.00
C LEU A 156 -3.24 0.13 10.20
N ARG A 157 -2.89 -1.14 10.43
CA ARG A 157 -3.58 -2.29 9.83
C ARG A 157 -5.08 -2.26 10.10
N ALA A 158 -5.49 -2.05 11.35
CA ALA A 158 -6.91 -1.93 11.71
C ALA A 158 -7.60 -0.77 10.97
N LYS A 159 -6.95 0.39 10.88
CA LYS A 159 -7.46 1.55 10.12
C LYS A 159 -7.62 1.25 8.63
N TYR A 160 -6.66 0.54 8.02
CA TYR A 160 -6.70 0.19 6.61
C TYR A 160 -7.80 -0.84 6.32
N VAL A 161 -7.93 -1.87 7.15
CA VAL A 161 -9.05 -2.83 7.07
C VAL A 161 -10.38 -2.10 7.12
N ALA A 162 -10.57 -1.24 8.13
CA ALA A 162 -11.82 -0.49 8.29
C ALA A 162 -12.11 0.38 7.06
N LYS A 163 -11.11 1.09 6.56
CA LYS A 163 -11.26 1.94 5.36
C LYS A 163 -11.65 1.11 4.12
N MET A 164 -10.99 -0.02 3.89
CA MET A 164 -11.31 -0.90 2.75
C MET A 164 -12.70 -1.51 2.86
N MET A 165 -13.09 -1.94 4.06
CA MET A 165 -14.41 -2.52 4.30
C MET A 165 -15.53 -1.49 4.18
N LEU A 166 -15.29 -0.26 4.65
CA LEU A 166 -16.27 0.81 4.70
C LEU A 166 -16.28 1.72 3.46
N TYR A 167 -15.45 1.45 2.44
CA TYR A 167 -15.44 2.28 1.24
C TYR A 167 -16.73 2.11 0.43
N GLU A 168 -17.30 3.21 -0.08
CA GLU A 168 -18.65 3.24 -0.70
C GLU A 168 -18.81 2.34 -1.93
N VAL A 169 -17.70 1.99 -2.59
CA VAL A 169 -17.69 1.11 -3.77
C VAL A 169 -17.59 -0.37 -3.40
N ASN A 170 -17.43 -0.70 -2.11
CA ASN A 170 -17.47 -2.08 -1.67
C ASN A 170 -18.92 -2.57 -1.64
N ASP A 171 -19.32 -3.42 -2.59
CA ASP A 171 -20.67 -4.03 -2.64
C ASP A 171 -21.03 -4.79 -1.34
N ASN A 172 -20.03 -5.18 -0.54
CA ASN A 172 -20.20 -5.85 0.74
C ASN A 172 -20.15 -4.89 1.94
N GLN A 173 -20.06 -3.56 1.74
CA GLN A 173 -19.93 -2.55 2.79
C GLN A 173 -21.04 -2.70 3.84
N LYS A 174 -22.29 -2.76 3.38
CA LYS A 174 -23.47 -2.90 4.25
C LYS A 174 -23.41 -4.18 5.08
N MET A 175 -23.08 -5.31 4.45
CA MET A 175 -22.97 -6.61 5.13
C MET A 175 -21.86 -6.58 6.19
N MET A 176 -20.72 -5.94 5.90
CA MET A 176 -19.60 -5.83 6.83
C MET A 176 -19.89 -4.87 7.99
N SER A 177 -20.58 -3.76 7.74
CA SER A 177 -21.07 -2.86 8.80
C SER A 177 -22.08 -3.56 9.70
N ASP A 178 -23.04 -4.30 9.12
CA ASP A 178 -24.04 -5.06 9.87
C ASP A 178 -23.37 -6.15 10.73
N TYR A 179 -22.36 -6.85 10.19
CA TYR A 179 -21.58 -7.82 10.95
C TYR A 179 -20.80 -7.18 12.09
N ALA A 180 -20.11 -6.06 11.85
CA ALA A 180 -19.34 -5.36 12.88
C ALA A 180 -20.25 -4.84 14.02
N LEU A 181 -21.42 -4.30 13.67
CA LEU A 181 -22.42 -3.86 14.65
C LEU A 181 -22.97 -5.04 15.45
N LYS A 182 -23.33 -6.14 14.79
CA LYS A 182 -23.80 -7.36 15.46
C LYS A 182 -22.73 -7.95 16.37
N PHE A 183 -21.49 -8.01 15.88
CA PHE A 183 -20.36 -8.51 16.64
C PHE A 183 -20.08 -7.67 17.90
N ALA A 184 -20.10 -6.35 17.78
CA ALA A 184 -19.94 -5.44 18.91
C ALA A 184 -21.11 -5.52 19.92
N ALA A 185 -22.33 -5.77 19.42
CA ALA A 185 -23.51 -5.97 20.27
C ALA A 185 -23.46 -7.32 21.02
N GLU A 186 -22.94 -8.37 20.37
CA GLU A 186 -22.81 -9.70 20.95
C GLU A 186 -21.60 -9.84 21.88
N ASN A 187 -20.60 -8.96 21.74
CA ASN A 187 -19.33 -9.03 22.47
C ASN A 187 -18.94 -7.67 23.04
N PRO A 188 -19.59 -7.23 24.13
CA PRO A 188 -19.33 -5.93 24.75
C PRO A 188 -17.99 -5.86 25.52
N ASP A 189 -17.35 -7.01 25.76
CA ASP A 189 -16.05 -7.11 26.43
C ASP A 189 -14.91 -7.30 25.40
N GLU A 190 -13.89 -6.45 25.48
CA GLU A 190 -12.77 -6.35 24.53
C GLU A 190 -11.95 -7.65 24.48
N GLU A 191 -11.85 -8.38 25.59
CA GLU A 191 -11.09 -9.64 25.68
C GLU A 191 -11.83 -10.84 25.06
N GLN A 192 -13.16 -10.88 25.23
CA GLN A 192 -14.03 -11.86 24.54
C GLN A 192 -14.12 -11.58 23.04
N ALA A 193 -14.27 -10.31 22.65
CA ALA A 193 -14.26 -9.90 21.25
C ALA A 193 -12.96 -10.34 20.55
N LYS A 194 -11.81 -10.14 21.21
CA LYS A 194 -10.52 -10.56 20.66
C LYS A 194 -10.43 -12.08 20.45
N THR A 195 -10.92 -12.86 21.40
CA THR A 195 -10.88 -14.34 21.33
C THR A 195 -11.77 -14.86 20.20
N LEU A 196 -12.95 -14.28 20.01
CA LEU A 196 -13.87 -14.68 18.93
C LEU A 196 -13.38 -14.28 17.54
N VAL A 197 -12.72 -13.13 17.40
CA VAL A 197 -12.05 -12.77 16.14
C VAL A 197 -10.93 -13.76 15.82
N GLU A 198 -10.13 -14.14 16.81
CA GLU A 198 -9.05 -15.12 16.64
C GLU A 198 -9.58 -16.52 16.28
N GLU A 199 -10.69 -16.96 16.87
CA GLU A 199 -11.37 -18.21 16.51
C GLU A 199 -11.96 -18.17 15.10
N ALA A 200 -12.62 -17.07 14.72
CA ALA A 200 -13.17 -16.89 13.38
C ALA A 200 -12.09 -16.87 12.30
N ILE A 201 -10.91 -16.30 12.59
CA ILE A 201 -9.75 -16.34 11.70
C ILE A 201 -9.24 -17.78 11.54
N LYS A 202 -9.13 -18.55 12.62
CA LYS A 202 -8.71 -19.97 12.57
C LYS A 202 -9.66 -20.84 11.76
N ILE A 203 -10.98 -20.66 11.92
CA ILE A 203 -11.98 -21.40 11.15
C ILE A 203 -11.82 -21.11 9.66
N LYS A 204 -11.66 -19.84 9.26
CA LYS A 204 -11.47 -19.48 7.85
C LYS A 204 -10.16 -20.00 7.25
N ILE A 205 -9.08 -20.07 8.02
CA ILE A 205 -7.82 -20.68 7.57
C ILE A 205 -8.05 -22.19 7.31
N ALA A 206 -8.74 -22.88 8.21
CA ALA A 206 -9.05 -24.31 8.05
C ALA A 206 -10.03 -24.61 6.89
N GLU A 207 -10.84 -23.64 6.48
CA GLU A 207 -11.71 -23.73 5.30
C GLU A 207 -10.98 -23.50 3.98
N GLN A 208 -9.85 -22.78 3.99
CA GLN A 208 -9.01 -22.54 2.81
C GLN A 208 -8.03 -23.70 2.55
N ASP A 209 -7.76 -24.54 3.55
CA ASP A 209 -6.92 -25.75 3.45
C ASP A 209 -7.70 -27.01 3.01
N LYS A 210 -8.92 -26.86 2.47
CA LYS A 210 -9.75 -27.92 1.88
C LYS A 210 -9.99 -27.71 0.39
#